data_AF-A0A4V1D664-F1
#
_entry.id   AF-A0A4V1D664-F1
#
_cell.length_a   1.000
_cell.length_b   1.000
_cell.length_c   1.000
_cell.angle_alpha   90.00
_cell.angle_beta   90.00
_cell.angle_gamma   90.00
#
_symmetry.space_group_name_H-M   'P 1'
#
loop_
_entity.id
_entity.type
_entity.pdbx_description
1 polymer ?
#
loop_
_entity_poly.entity_id
_entity_poly.type
_entity_poly.pdbx_seq_one_letter_code
_entity_poly.pdbx_strand_id
1 'polypeptide(L)'
;MKKILFITISLFLINNVHSQDKKKYKEYMPFKHNNLWGIVDSTQKTIIEPKYNDIRLLGELDYVSFDDELIFDLEKGTQQKSPGTFQTEIFVNKQRFYLFNNGDISLLIDLKNNEKIALSLKYSNFENVILTNPNSGIENEFIIGQLDYDSYILLKNNKKLPSVISGKISEPGLLVDESSNKNVYFTAIKNSKTYVYNTNLKIVNTFLNKEKLQENLGILAKKTNSDGLRQECFSCHETMGNRSFPEDPLLPEIFEVSYKSNRLSVVYKNKEGKEIEVNPYDTFEKGCGYLDGVTFGKNLIFTDLNYVRPKKLMFPKEYLD
;
A
#
# COMPACT_ATOMS: atom_id res chain seq x y z
N MET A 1 -0.78 -3.25 -72.74
CA MET A 1 0.47 -3.32 -71.96
C MET A 1 0.33 -2.53 -70.66
N LYS A 2 0.46 -3.23 -69.54
CA LYS A 2 0.79 -2.79 -68.17
C LYS A 2 0.47 -1.33 -67.78
N LYS A 3 -0.69 -1.10 -67.12
CA LYS A 3 -0.81 -0.06 -66.08
C LYS A 3 -0.89 -0.74 -64.72
N ILE A 4 0.29 -0.84 -64.13
CA ILE A 4 0.64 -1.17 -62.74
C ILE A 4 -0.24 -0.30 -61.82
N LEU A 5 -1.20 -0.80 -61.02
CA LEU A 5 -1.08 -1.56 -59.77
C LEU A 5 0.01 -1.04 -58.83
N PHE A 6 -0.12 0.16 -58.23
CA PHE A 6 0.70 0.55 -57.07
C PHE A 6 0.17 1.81 -56.35
N ILE A 7 -1.06 1.81 -55.80
CA ILE A 7 -1.46 2.79 -54.77
C ILE A 7 -2.43 2.14 -53.77
N THR A 8 -1.96 1.19 -52.98
CA THR A 8 -2.67 0.74 -51.75
C THR A 8 -1.70 0.23 -50.67
N ILE A 9 -0.50 0.81 -50.58
CA ILE A 9 0.45 0.54 -49.47
C ILE A 9 1.11 1.86 -49.04
N SER A 10 0.32 2.83 -48.60
CA SER A 10 0.87 4.04 -47.94
C SER A 10 -0.08 4.70 -46.92
N LEU A 11 -1.11 3.98 -46.46
CA LEU A 11 -2.06 4.47 -45.45
C LEU A 11 -2.30 3.48 -44.30
N PHE A 12 -1.41 2.49 -44.15
CA PHE A 12 -1.43 1.50 -43.06
C PHE A 12 -0.14 1.53 -42.20
N LEU A 13 0.55 2.68 -42.16
CA LEU A 13 1.78 2.87 -41.35
C LEU A 13 1.71 4.08 -40.38
N ILE A 14 0.51 4.52 -40.00
CA ILE A 14 0.35 5.51 -38.91
C ILE A 14 -0.61 4.99 -37.83
N ASN A 15 -0.47 3.74 -37.41
CA ASN A 15 -1.10 3.23 -36.20
C ASN A 15 -0.19 2.20 -35.55
N ASN A 16 1.02 2.62 -35.17
CA ASN A 16 1.84 1.93 -34.18
C ASN A 16 2.78 2.94 -33.53
N VAL A 17 2.26 4.13 -33.17
CA VAL A 17 2.88 4.87 -32.07
C VAL A 17 2.56 4.04 -30.85
N HIS A 18 3.54 3.23 -30.46
CA HIS A 18 3.65 2.61 -29.15
C HIS A 18 2.93 3.45 -28.10
N SER A 19 1.80 2.97 -27.56
CA SER A 19 1.45 3.33 -26.19
C SER A 19 2.40 2.56 -25.27
N GLN A 20 3.69 2.92 -25.34
CA GLN A 20 4.52 2.76 -24.16
C GLN A 20 3.93 3.74 -23.17
N ASP A 21 3.26 3.22 -22.15
CA ASP A 21 2.87 3.98 -20.98
C ASP A 21 4.12 4.74 -20.50
N LYS A 22 4.22 6.02 -20.86
CA LYS A 22 5.23 6.89 -20.30
C LYS A 22 4.92 6.93 -18.82
N LYS A 23 5.70 6.19 -18.03
CA LYS A 23 5.65 6.22 -16.56
C LYS A 23 5.59 7.69 -16.15
N LYS A 24 4.42 8.13 -15.68
CA LYS A 24 4.18 9.53 -15.32
C LYS A 24 4.79 9.70 -13.94
N TYR A 25 5.98 10.30 -13.92
CA TYR A 25 6.65 10.68 -12.69
C TYR A 25 5.75 11.59 -11.87
N LYS A 26 5.83 11.48 -10.53
CA LYS A 26 4.98 12.28 -9.65
C LYS A 26 5.38 13.75 -9.78
N GLU A 27 4.38 14.62 -9.84
CA GLU A 27 4.58 16.06 -9.99
C GLU A 27 4.96 16.71 -8.66
N TYR A 28 4.60 16.07 -7.54
CA TYR A 28 4.84 16.54 -6.19
C TYR A 28 5.41 15.42 -5.32
N MET A 29 6.26 15.76 -4.35
CA MET A 29 6.79 14.83 -3.35
C MET A 29 6.87 15.46 -1.96
N PRO A 30 6.67 14.67 -0.89
CA PRO A 30 6.99 15.12 0.45
C PRO A 30 8.51 15.22 0.65
N PHE A 31 8.93 16.26 1.35
CA PHE A 31 10.31 16.46 1.78
C PHE A 31 10.36 16.88 3.25
N LYS A 32 11.47 16.61 3.92
CA LYS A 32 11.69 17.00 5.32
C LYS A 32 12.84 17.99 5.42
N HIS A 33 12.61 19.12 6.09
CA HIS A 33 13.64 20.11 6.42
C HIS A 33 13.54 20.51 7.89
N ASN A 34 14.68 20.52 8.60
CA ASN A 34 14.74 20.85 10.03
C ASN A 34 13.71 20.07 10.89
N ASN A 35 13.57 18.77 10.61
CA ASN A 35 12.60 17.86 11.23
C ASN A 35 11.11 18.10 10.92
N LEU A 36 10.79 19.05 10.04
CA LEU A 36 9.41 19.36 9.64
C LEU A 36 9.18 18.98 8.17
N TRP A 37 7.95 18.56 7.87
CA TRP A 37 7.55 18.09 6.55
C TRP A 37 6.86 19.16 5.73
N GLY A 38 7.14 19.15 4.43
CA GLY A 38 6.54 20.00 3.39
C GLY A 38 6.33 19.25 2.07
N ILE A 39 5.92 19.97 1.03
CA ILE A 39 5.76 19.46 -0.35
C ILE A 39 6.59 20.29 -1.30
N VAL A 40 7.31 19.60 -2.20
CA VAL A 40 8.05 20.20 -3.30
C VAL A 40 7.49 19.71 -4.62
N ASP A 41 7.46 20.57 -5.64
CA ASP A 41 7.09 20.17 -7.00
C ASP A 41 8.26 19.61 -7.80
N SER A 42 7.94 19.10 -8.99
CA SER A 42 8.90 18.57 -9.95
C SER A 42 9.88 19.61 -10.49
N THR A 43 9.69 20.90 -10.21
CA THR A 43 10.63 21.99 -10.53
C THR A 43 11.61 22.30 -9.39
N GLN A 44 11.47 21.65 -8.23
CA GLN A 44 12.16 21.97 -6.96
C GLN A 44 11.68 23.26 -6.30
N LYS A 45 10.44 23.68 -6.57
CA LYS A 45 9.80 24.80 -5.88
C LYS A 45 9.00 24.26 -4.70
N THR A 46 9.12 24.92 -3.55
CA THR A 46 8.27 24.62 -2.38
C THR A 46 6.81 24.97 -2.67
N ILE A 47 5.93 23.99 -2.47
CA ILE A 47 4.48 24.11 -2.58
C ILE A 47 3.85 24.22 -1.19
N ILE A 48 4.37 23.44 -0.25
CA ILE A 48 4.04 23.51 1.17
C ILE A 48 5.34 23.64 1.94
N GLU A 49 5.49 24.76 2.65
CA GLU A 49 6.62 25.02 3.55
C GLU A 49 6.73 23.93 4.64
N PRO A 50 7.96 23.59 5.08
CA PRO A 50 8.18 22.57 6.11
C PRO A 50 7.65 23.06 7.46
N LYS A 51 6.46 22.60 7.85
CA LYS A 51 5.78 23.03 9.09
C LYS A 51 5.02 21.93 9.84
N TYR A 52 4.95 20.73 9.27
CA TYR A 52 4.23 19.60 9.87
C TYR A 52 5.19 18.64 10.56
N ASN A 53 4.77 18.03 11.66
CA ASN A 53 5.64 17.17 12.46
C ASN A 53 5.67 15.73 11.92
N ASP A 54 4.54 15.28 11.39
CA ASP A 54 4.30 13.91 10.95
C ASP A 54 3.61 13.86 9.58
N ILE A 55 3.86 12.76 8.87
CA ILE A 55 3.18 12.42 7.63
C ILE A 55 2.77 10.97 7.57
N ARG A 56 1.67 10.69 6.87
CA ARG A 56 1.26 9.36 6.46
C ARG A 56 1.14 9.31 4.94
N LEU A 57 1.73 8.29 4.34
CA LEU A 57 1.61 8.04 2.91
C LEU A 57 0.36 7.19 2.68
N LEU A 58 -0.46 7.59 1.71
CA LEU A 58 -1.72 6.94 1.38
C LEU A 58 -1.63 6.41 -0.05
N GLY A 59 -1.95 5.13 -0.22
CA GLY A 59 -1.82 4.43 -1.48
C GLY A 59 -0.36 4.26 -1.87
N GLU A 60 -0.10 4.19 -3.17
CA GLU A 60 1.25 4.11 -3.71
C GLU A 60 1.81 5.52 -3.95
N LEU A 61 1.97 6.28 -2.87
CA LEU A 61 2.29 7.72 -2.94
C LEU A 61 1.28 8.51 -3.79
N ASP A 62 0.00 8.20 -3.66
CA ASP A 62 -1.05 8.97 -4.33
C ASP A 62 -1.40 10.22 -3.52
N TYR A 63 -1.38 10.08 -2.19
CA TYR A 63 -1.66 11.17 -1.27
C TYR A 63 -0.70 11.16 -0.08
N VAL A 64 -0.59 12.32 0.58
CA VAL A 64 0.08 12.46 1.88
C VAL A 64 -0.90 13.09 2.86
N SER A 65 -1.03 12.52 4.05
CA SER A 65 -1.70 13.18 5.17
C SER A 65 -0.67 13.81 6.09
N PHE A 66 -0.83 15.08 6.43
CA PHE A 66 0.04 15.84 7.33
C PHE A 66 -0.66 16.06 8.68
N ASP A 67 -0.01 15.67 9.79
CA ASP A 67 -0.48 15.85 11.17
C ASP A 67 -1.96 15.47 11.41
N ASP A 68 -2.52 14.57 10.60
CA ASP A 68 -3.96 14.27 10.54
C ASP A 68 -4.87 15.50 10.30
N GLU A 69 -4.31 16.62 9.81
CA GLU A 69 -5.02 17.89 9.56
C GLU A 69 -5.31 18.13 8.08
N LEU A 70 -4.37 17.76 7.20
CA LEU A 70 -4.41 18.02 5.76
C LEU A 70 -4.15 16.73 4.99
N ILE A 71 -4.80 16.58 3.84
CA ILE A 71 -4.46 15.59 2.82
C ILE A 71 -4.07 16.34 1.54
N PHE A 72 -2.93 15.97 0.96
CA PHE A 72 -2.42 16.51 -0.30
C PHE A 72 -2.43 15.42 -1.38
N ASP A 73 -2.96 15.74 -2.56
CA ASP A 73 -2.95 14.90 -3.76
C ASP A 73 -1.64 15.12 -4.52
N LEU A 74 -0.76 14.10 -4.51
CA LEU A 74 0.57 14.17 -5.11
C LEU A 74 0.56 14.12 -6.64
N GLU A 75 -0.58 13.80 -7.26
CA GLU A 75 -0.74 13.88 -8.71
C GLU A 75 -1.24 15.25 -9.15
N LYS A 76 -2.21 15.83 -8.43
CA LYS A 76 -2.91 17.05 -8.86
C LYS A 76 -2.41 18.34 -8.21
N GLY A 77 -1.66 18.23 -7.11
CA GLY A 77 -1.23 19.39 -6.34
C GLY A 77 -2.35 20.06 -5.53
N THR A 78 -3.49 19.38 -5.38
CA THR A 78 -4.66 19.89 -4.63
C THR A 78 -4.64 19.40 -3.20
N GLN A 79 -5.22 20.18 -2.29
CA GLN A 79 -5.28 19.84 -0.86
C GLN A 79 -6.71 19.88 -0.32
N GLN A 80 -6.98 19.09 0.71
CA GLN A 80 -8.24 19.10 1.44
C GLN A 80 -8.02 18.84 2.93
N LYS A 81 -8.98 19.24 3.77
CA LYS A 81 -8.94 18.93 5.20
C LYS A 81 -8.99 17.41 5.40
N SER A 82 -8.13 16.89 6.27
CA SER A 82 -8.18 15.50 6.66
C SER A 82 -9.48 15.21 7.43
N PRO A 83 -10.17 14.09 7.14
CA PRO A 83 -11.35 13.69 7.89
C PRO A 83 -11.03 13.16 9.29
N GLY A 84 -9.76 12.85 9.59
CA GLY A 84 -9.30 12.25 10.84
C GLY A 84 -7.94 11.54 10.69
N THR A 85 -7.61 10.64 11.61
CA THR A 85 -6.36 9.87 11.58
C THR A 85 -6.47 8.68 10.63
N PHE A 86 -5.60 8.62 9.62
CA PHE A 86 -5.53 7.49 8.69
C PHE A 86 -5.11 6.20 9.40
N GLN A 87 -5.81 5.10 9.11
CA GLN A 87 -5.56 3.77 9.67
C GLN A 87 -5.00 2.81 8.63
N THR A 88 -5.72 2.59 7.53
CA THR A 88 -5.35 1.60 6.51
C THR A 88 -6.04 1.89 5.18
N GLU A 89 -5.54 1.28 4.11
CA GLU A 89 -6.19 1.18 2.80
C GLU A 89 -7.03 -0.10 2.73
N ILE A 90 -8.16 -0.04 2.03
CA ILE A 90 -9.00 -1.21 1.76
C ILE A 90 -9.65 -1.13 0.38
N PHE A 91 -9.93 -2.27 -0.25
CA PHE A 91 -10.72 -2.33 -1.47
C PHE A 91 -12.16 -2.74 -1.18
N VAL A 92 -13.11 -1.84 -1.42
CA VAL A 92 -14.55 -2.15 -1.34
C VAL A 92 -15.13 -2.27 -2.74
N ASN A 93 -15.63 -3.44 -3.14
CA ASN A 93 -16.10 -3.69 -4.51
C ASN A 93 -15.06 -3.29 -5.59
N LYS A 94 -13.78 -3.65 -5.39
CA LYS A 94 -12.65 -3.28 -6.27
C LYS A 94 -12.35 -1.77 -6.36
N GLN A 95 -13.02 -0.95 -5.57
CA GLN A 95 -12.76 0.49 -5.45
C GLN A 95 -11.91 0.72 -4.21
N ARG A 96 -10.84 1.51 -4.33
CA ARG A 96 -9.93 1.83 -3.23
C ARG A 96 -10.57 2.85 -2.28
N PHE A 97 -10.54 2.55 -0.99
CA PHE A 97 -10.93 3.44 0.09
C PHE A 97 -9.82 3.52 1.13
N TYR A 98 -9.80 4.63 1.85
CA TYR A 98 -8.90 4.84 2.98
C TYR A 98 -9.73 4.95 4.26
N LEU A 99 -9.38 4.17 5.27
CA LEU A 99 -10.01 4.19 6.59
C LEU A 99 -9.43 5.32 7.42
N PHE A 100 -10.29 6.18 7.93
CA PHE A 100 -9.96 7.26 8.85
C PHE A 100 -10.77 7.15 10.13
N ASN A 101 -10.14 7.51 11.25
CA ASN A 101 -10.78 7.62 12.55
C ASN A 101 -10.91 9.08 12.97
N ASN A 102 -12.11 9.47 13.43
CA ASN A 102 -12.37 10.81 13.94
C ASN A 102 -13.21 10.69 15.22
N GLY A 103 -12.56 10.84 16.38
CA GLY A 103 -13.21 10.54 17.67
C GLY A 103 -13.66 9.08 17.73
N ASP A 104 -14.97 8.86 17.89
CA ASP A 104 -15.58 7.53 18.05
C ASP A 104 -16.14 6.94 16.76
N ILE A 105 -15.97 7.63 15.63
CA ILE A 105 -16.45 7.15 14.33
C ILE A 105 -15.30 6.79 13.39
N SER A 106 -15.56 5.81 12.53
CA SER A 106 -14.71 5.51 11.39
C SER A 106 -15.40 5.89 10.08
N LEU A 107 -14.60 6.34 9.11
CA LEU A 107 -15.03 6.73 7.79
C LEU A 107 -14.15 6.04 6.75
N LEU A 108 -14.76 5.44 5.74
CA LEU A 108 -14.05 5.09 4.51
C LEU A 108 -14.21 6.23 3.51
N ILE A 109 -13.10 6.69 2.94
CA ILE A 109 -13.11 7.74 1.92
C ILE A 109 -12.39 7.25 0.67
N ASP A 110 -13.06 7.33 -0.47
CA ASP A 110 -12.40 7.32 -1.77
C ASP A 110 -11.98 8.76 -2.08
N LEU A 111 -10.68 9.04 -1.95
CA LEU A 111 -10.12 10.37 -2.17
C LEU A 111 -10.20 10.82 -3.64
N LYS A 112 -10.24 9.87 -4.58
CA LYS A 112 -10.29 10.17 -6.02
C LYS A 112 -11.68 10.61 -6.46
N ASN A 113 -12.71 9.92 -5.96
CA ASN A 113 -14.11 10.18 -6.33
C ASN A 113 -14.89 10.98 -5.27
N ASN A 114 -14.24 11.33 -4.15
CA ASN A 114 -14.85 12.01 -2.98
C ASN A 114 -16.09 11.26 -2.43
N GLU A 115 -16.08 9.93 -2.53
CA GLU A 115 -17.12 9.09 -1.96
C GLU A 115 -16.82 8.78 -0.50
N LYS A 116 -17.85 8.74 0.35
CA LYS A 116 -17.72 8.51 1.79
C LYS A 116 -18.69 7.43 2.25
N ILE A 117 -18.19 6.49 3.05
CA ILE A 117 -19.00 5.48 3.73
C ILE A 117 -18.78 5.66 5.23
N ALA A 118 -19.83 6.09 5.94
CA ALA A 118 -19.82 6.16 7.38
C ALA A 118 -20.01 4.75 7.98
N LEU A 119 -19.16 4.40 8.94
CA LEU A 119 -19.20 3.11 9.60
C LEU A 119 -19.91 3.23 10.95
N SER A 120 -20.66 2.20 11.33
CA SER A 120 -21.42 2.15 12.58
C SER A 120 -20.57 1.89 13.82
N LEU A 121 -19.31 1.50 13.62
CA LEU A 121 -18.35 1.18 14.67
C LEU A 121 -17.01 1.83 14.33
N LYS A 122 -16.18 2.02 15.36
CA LYS A 122 -14.79 2.41 15.20
C LYS A 122 -13.93 1.17 14.92
N TYR A 123 -13.09 1.25 13.90
CA TYR A 123 -12.18 0.19 13.49
C TYR A 123 -10.73 0.69 13.58
N SER A 124 -9.84 -0.16 14.07
CA SER A 124 -8.39 0.09 14.10
C SER A 124 -7.71 -0.34 12.80
N ASN A 125 -8.27 -1.34 12.11
CA ASN A 125 -7.72 -1.84 10.85
C ASN A 125 -8.81 -2.56 10.04
N PHE A 126 -8.60 -2.63 8.73
CA PHE A 126 -9.34 -3.41 7.74
C PHE A 126 -8.39 -4.23 6.88
N GLU A 127 -8.84 -5.40 6.45
CA GLU A 127 -8.10 -6.24 5.52
C GLU A 127 -9.04 -7.03 4.61
N ASN A 128 -8.71 -7.08 3.32
CA ASN A 128 -9.44 -7.86 2.31
C ASN A 128 -9.10 -9.34 2.46
N VAL A 129 -10.12 -10.20 2.47
CA VAL A 129 -9.95 -11.66 2.51
C VAL A 129 -10.72 -12.29 1.37
N ILE A 130 -10.04 -13.12 0.59
CA ILE A 130 -10.65 -13.91 -0.49
C ILE A 130 -10.70 -15.37 -0.02
N LEU A 131 -11.88 -15.98 -0.08
CA LEU A 131 -12.08 -17.42 0.13
C LEU A 131 -12.44 -18.09 -1.20
N THR A 132 -11.70 -19.13 -1.58
CA THR A 132 -11.85 -19.85 -2.85
C THR A 132 -12.51 -21.20 -2.61
N ASN A 133 -13.63 -21.47 -3.27
CA ASN A 133 -14.26 -22.79 -3.20
C ASN A 133 -13.34 -23.80 -3.90
N PRO A 134 -12.84 -24.83 -3.21
CA PRO A 134 -11.86 -25.75 -3.77
C PRO A 134 -12.40 -26.59 -4.93
N ASN A 135 -13.72 -26.82 -4.98
CA ASN A 135 -14.34 -27.65 -6.02
C ASN A 135 -14.73 -26.84 -7.26
N SER A 136 -15.15 -25.59 -7.10
CA SER A 136 -15.64 -24.76 -8.21
C SER A 136 -14.70 -23.64 -8.64
N GLY A 137 -13.65 -23.36 -7.85
CA GLY A 137 -12.77 -22.20 -8.06
C GLY A 137 -13.45 -20.85 -7.81
N ILE A 138 -14.72 -20.82 -7.39
CA ILE A 138 -15.46 -19.57 -7.14
C ILE A 138 -14.85 -18.86 -5.92
N GLU A 139 -14.44 -17.61 -6.13
CA GLU A 139 -13.90 -16.75 -5.09
C GLU A 139 -14.98 -15.83 -4.50
N ASN A 140 -15.03 -15.77 -3.17
CA ASN A 140 -15.87 -14.85 -2.41
C ASN A 140 -14.97 -13.91 -1.61
N GLU A 141 -15.22 -12.61 -1.73
CA GLU A 141 -14.44 -11.58 -1.06
C GLU A 141 -15.17 -10.99 0.16
N PHE A 142 -14.44 -10.86 1.25
CA PHE A 142 -14.87 -10.35 2.54
C PHE A 142 -13.88 -9.31 3.05
N ILE A 143 -14.29 -8.58 4.08
CA ILE A 143 -13.41 -7.64 4.79
C ILE A 143 -13.42 -8.04 6.26
N ILE A 144 -12.24 -8.17 6.85
CA ILE A 144 -12.08 -8.33 8.30
C ILE A 144 -11.91 -6.96 8.91
N GLY A 145 -12.85 -6.60 9.77
CA GLY A 145 -12.82 -5.37 10.55
C GLY A 145 -12.29 -5.58 11.95
N GLN A 146 -11.10 -5.06 12.25
CA GLN A 146 -10.55 -5.06 13.60
C GLN A 146 -11.12 -3.87 14.39
N LEU A 147 -11.72 -4.16 15.55
CA LEU A 147 -12.27 -3.14 16.46
C LEU A 147 -11.25 -2.73 17.53
N ASP A 148 -10.58 -3.73 18.10
CA ASP A 148 -9.54 -3.61 19.11
C ASP A 148 -8.55 -4.78 18.95
N TYR A 149 -7.64 -4.98 19.91
CA TYR A 149 -6.57 -5.97 19.80
C TYR A 149 -7.07 -7.38 19.51
N ASP A 150 -8.15 -7.83 20.16
CA ASP A 150 -8.66 -9.22 20.08
C ASP A 150 -10.10 -9.32 19.55
N SER A 151 -10.71 -8.21 19.16
CA SER A 151 -12.08 -8.15 18.68
C SER A 151 -12.15 -7.78 17.20
N TYR A 152 -12.82 -8.64 16.43
CA TYR A 152 -13.00 -8.48 15.00
C TYR A 152 -14.47 -8.67 14.60
N ILE A 153 -14.81 -8.21 13.40
CA ILE A 153 -16.07 -8.47 12.71
C ILE A 153 -15.75 -8.88 11.27
N LEU A 154 -16.41 -9.92 10.77
CA LEU A 154 -16.33 -10.26 9.35
C LEU A 154 -17.48 -9.57 8.60
N LEU A 155 -17.13 -8.80 7.57
CA LEU A 155 -18.04 -7.98 6.78
C LEU A 155 -18.10 -8.51 5.33
N LYS A 156 -19.26 -8.42 4.69
CA LYS A 156 -19.37 -8.66 3.25
C LYS A 156 -18.66 -7.52 2.51
N ASN A 157 -17.82 -7.83 1.52
CA ASN A 157 -17.21 -6.78 0.71
C ASN A 157 -18.25 -6.18 -0.27
N ASN A 158 -18.94 -5.13 0.18
CA ASN A 158 -19.73 -4.21 -0.63
C ASN A 158 -19.92 -2.89 0.12
N LYS A 159 -20.45 -1.86 -0.55
CA LYS A 159 -20.59 -0.51 0.03
C LYS A 159 -21.43 -0.41 1.32
N LYS A 160 -22.28 -1.40 1.64
CA LYS A 160 -23.05 -1.43 2.89
C LYS A 160 -22.29 -2.11 4.03
N LEU A 161 -21.24 -2.88 3.72
CA LEU A 161 -20.41 -3.63 4.67
C LEU A 161 -21.23 -4.35 5.77
N PRO A 162 -22.27 -5.13 5.44
CA PRO A 162 -23.03 -5.82 6.47
C PRO A 162 -22.18 -6.92 7.12
N SER A 163 -22.33 -7.10 8.43
CA SER A 163 -21.74 -8.24 9.12
C SER A 163 -22.29 -9.55 8.56
N VAL A 164 -21.40 -10.50 8.30
CA VAL A 164 -21.76 -11.85 7.78
C VAL A 164 -21.72 -12.91 8.87
N ILE A 165 -21.04 -12.64 9.99
CA ILE A 165 -21.06 -13.46 11.19
C ILE A 165 -21.70 -12.63 12.31
N SER A 166 -22.62 -13.23 13.07
CA SER A 166 -23.28 -12.52 14.16
C SER A 166 -22.33 -12.28 15.33
N GLY A 167 -22.24 -11.02 15.79
CA GLY A 167 -21.42 -10.60 16.92
C GLY A 167 -19.94 -10.46 16.60
N LYS A 168 -19.16 -10.17 17.64
CA LYS A 168 -17.70 -10.09 17.60
C LYS A 168 -17.10 -11.49 17.53
N ILE A 169 -15.94 -11.60 16.89
CA ILE A 169 -15.11 -12.80 16.82
C ILE A 169 -13.69 -12.45 17.29
N SER A 170 -12.93 -13.45 17.70
CA SER A 170 -11.53 -13.32 18.10
C SER A 170 -10.64 -14.22 17.27
N GLU A 171 -9.36 -13.86 17.15
CA GLU A 171 -8.34 -14.63 16.42
C GLU A 171 -8.81 -15.13 15.05
N PRO A 172 -9.20 -14.23 14.13
CA PRO A 172 -9.47 -14.65 12.76
C PRO A 172 -8.23 -15.34 12.18
N GLY A 173 -8.47 -16.37 11.38
CA GLY A 173 -7.41 -17.09 10.68
C GLY A 173 -7.92 -17.74 9.41
N LEU A 174 -7.01 -18.17 8.56
CA LEU A 174 -7.33 -18.80 7.29
C LEU A 174 -6.76 -20.22 7.29
N LEU A 175 -7.49 -21.16 6.69
CA LEU A 175 -6.90 -22.43 6.29
C LEU A 175 -6.63 -22.36 4.79
N VAL A 176 -5.36 -22.50 4.47
CA VAL A 176 -4.83 -22.40 3.12
C VAL A 176 -4.57 -23.79 2.59
N ASP A 177 -5.09 -24.06 1.42
CA ASP A 177 -4.79 -25.25 0.65
C ASP A 177 -3.33 -25.23 0.21
N GLU A 178 -2.55 -26.22 0.61
CA GLU A 178 -1.10 -26.25 0.36
C GLU A 178 -0.75 -26.40 -1.12
N SER A 179 -1.61 -27.06 -1.91
CA SER A 179 -1.37 -27.33 -3.32
C SER A 179 -1.60 -26.09 -4.21
N SER A 180 -2.65 -25.32 -3.89
CA SER A 180 -3.10 -24.17 -4.69
C SER A 180 -2.71 -22.83 -4.06
N ASN A 181 -2.27 -22.84 -2.80
CA ASN A 181 -2.02 -21.66 -1.98
C ASN A 181 -3.25 -20.73 -1.89
N LYS A 182 -4.45 -21.30 -1.90
CA LYS A 182 -5.73 -20.58 -1.82
C LYS A 182 -6.37 -20.75 -0.44
N ASN A 183 -6.98 -19.69 0.07
CA ASN A 183 -7.73 -19.75 1.32
C ASN A 183 -9.05 -20.48 1.09
N VAL A 184 -9.21 -21.67 1.66
CA VAL A 184 -10.42 -22.50 1.44
C VAL A 184 -11.38 -22.47 2.63
N TYR A 185 -10.88 -22.12 3.81
CA TYR A 185 -11.68 -21.92 5.01
C TYR A 185 -11.30 -20.64 5.75
N PHE A 186 -12.30 -20.05 6.39
CA PHE A 186 -12.12 -19.03 7.41
C PHE A 186 -12.29 -19.66 8.79
N THR A 187 -11.49 -19.24 9.75
CA THR A 187 -11.55 -19.70 11.14
C THR A 187 -11.68 -18.52 12.08
N ALA A 188 -12.40 -18.71 13.17
CA ALA A 188 -12.54 -17.69 14.21
C ALA A 188 -12.88 -18.33 15.56
N ILE A 189 -12.52 -17.65 16.65
CA ILE A 189 -12.88 -18.03 18.00
C ILE A 189 -14.13 -17.26 18.45
N LYS A 190 -15.09 -17.99 19.00
CA LYS A 190 -16.27 -17.42 19.67
C LYS A 190 -16.67 -18.31 20.84
N ASN A 191 -16.99 -17.71 22.00
CA ASN A 191 -17.39 -18.46 23.20
C ASN A 191 -16.42 -19.61 23.55
N SER A 192 -15.12 -19.34 23.47
CA SER A 192 -14.04 -20.31 23.74
C SER A 192 -14.07 -21.57 22.85
N LYS A 193 -14.64 -21.47 21.64
CA LYS A 193 -14.62 -22.53 20.62
C LYS A 193 -14.10 -21.97 19.30
N THR A 194 -13.39 -22.81 18.56
CA THR A 194 -12.90 -22.47 17.21
C THR A 194 -13.90 -22.96 16.17
N TYR A 195 -14.44 -22.04 15.38
CA TYR A 195 -15.38 -22.32 14.30
C TYR A 195 -14.64 -22.33 12.97
N VAL A 196 -14.97 -23.30 12.11
CA VAL A 196 -14.48 -23.37 10.74
C VAL A 196 -15.64 -23.11 9.78
N TYR A 197 -15.46 -22.10 8.94
CA TYR A 197 -16.45 -21.61 7.98
C TYR A 197 -15.97 -21.92 6.57
N ASN A 198 -16.86 -22.46 5.73
CA ASN A 198 -16.58 -22.59 4.30
C ASN A 198 -16.67 -21.23 3.58
N THR A 199 -16.47 -21.25 2.27
CA THR A 199 -16.46 -20.04 1.43
C THR A 199 -17.78 -19.30 1.34
N ASN A 200 -18.90 -19.94 1.72
CA ASN A 200 -20.22 -19.31 1.86
C ASN A 200 -20.52 -18.93 3.32
N LEU A 201 -19.50 -18.97 4.18
CA LEU A 201 -19.57 -18.71 5.62
C LEU A 201 -20.56 -19.57 6.39
N LYS A 202 -20.81 -20.80 5.91
CA LYS A 202 -21.51 -21.82 6.68
C LYS A 202 -20.50 -22.56 7.55
N ILE A 203 -20.86 -22.79 8.81
CA ILE A 203 -20.05 -23.57 9.74
C ILE A 203 -19.98 -25.02 9.22
N VAL A 204 -18.77 -25.52 8.98
CA VAL A 204 -18.51 -26.90 8.55
C VAL A 204 -17.91 -27.76 9.67
N ASN A 205 -17.31 -27.12 10.67
CA ASN A 205 -16.81 -27.80 11.86
C ASN A 205 -16.70 -26.83 13.05
N THR A 206 -16.61 -27.41 14.25
CA THR A 206 -16.36 -26.65 15.49
C THR A 206 -15.43 -27.48 16.37
N PHE A 207 -14.38 -26.85 16.87
CA PHE A 207 -13.38 -27.45 17.74
C PHE A 207 -13.37 -26.77 19.10
N LEU A 208 -12.93 -27.51 20.12
CA LEU A 208 -12.83 -26.99 21.48
C LEU A 208 -11.80 -25.86 21.58
N ASN A 209 -10.68 -25.98 20.87
CA ASN A 209 -9.60 -25.01 20.86
C ASN A 209 -8.78 -25.12 19.56
N LYS A 210 -7.74 -24.29 19.43
CA LYS A 210 -6.83 -24.26 18.27
C LYS A 210 -6.02 -25.55 18.12
N GLU A 211 -5.61 -26.18 19.22
CA GLU A 211 -4.88 -27.47 19.19
C GLU A 211 -5.73 -28.55 18.53
N LYS A 212 -7.01 -28.65 18.89
CA LYS A 212 -7.94 -29.59 18.26
C LYS A 212 -8.21 -29.27 16.80
N LEU A 213 -8.20 -28.00 16.41
CA LEU A 213 -8.21 -27.65 14.97
C LEU A 213 -6.97 -28.22 14.27
N GLN A 214 -5.78 -28.03 14.83
CA GLN A 214 -4.50 -28.49 14.26
C GLN A 214 -4.47 -30.02 14.08
N GLU A 215 -4.87 -30.79 15.10
CA GLU A 215 -4.97 -32.25 15.03
C GLU A 215 -5.92 -32.74 13.91
N ASN A 216 -6.85 -31.90 13.45
CA ASN A 216 -7.92 -32.26 12.53
C ASN A 216 -7.78 -31.63 11.13
N LEU A 217 -6.66 -30.96 10.82
CA LEU A 217 -6.44 -30.34 9.51
C LEU A 217 -6.50 -31.37 8.37
N GLY A 218 -5.94 -32.57 8.55
CA GLY A 218 -6.00 -33.63 7.54
C GLY A 218 -7.43 -34.12 7.25
N ILE A 219 -8.35 -34.06 8.21
CA ILE A 219 -9.76 -34.40 7.98
C ILE A 219 -10.45 -33.30 7.16
N LEU A 220 -10.13 -32.04 7.44
CA LEU A 220 -10.65 -30.91 6.68
C LEU A 220 -10.10 -30.89 5.25
N ALA A 221 -8.81 -31.18 5.06
CA ALA A 221 -8.16 -31.29 3.75
C ALA A 221 -8.88 -32.30 2.84
N LYS A 222 -9.22 -33.48 3.39
CA LYS A 222 -10.00 -34.49 2.66
C LYS A 222 -11.38 -34.00 2.21
N LYS A 223 -12.04 -33.12 2.97
CA LYS A 223 -13.36 -32.54 2.59
C LYS A 223 -13.26 -31.57 1.41
N THR A 224 -12.07 -31.02 1.15
CA THR A 224 -11.80 -30.09 0.06
C THR A 224 -11.04 -30.71 -1.09
N ASN A 225 -10.78 -32.03 -1.07
CA ASN A 225 -9.88 -32.70 -2.01
C ASN A 225 -8.50 -32.03 -2.06
N SER A 226 -8.01 -31.57 -0.91
CA SER A 226 -6.70 -30.94 -0.76
C SER A 226 -5.65 -31.95 -0.29
N ASP A 227 -4.42 -31.79 -0.76
CA ASP A 227 -3.26 -32.57 -0.30
C ASP A 227 -2.88 -32.25 1.15
N GLY A 228 -3.24 -31.04 1.62
CA GLY A 228 -2.90 -30.56 2.95
C GLY A 228 -3.48 -29.16 3.20
N LEU A 229 -3.76 -28.86 4.46
CA LEU A 229 -4.13 -27.51 4.88
C LEU A 229 -3.11 -27.00 5.87
N ARG A 230 -2.67 -25.76 5.68
CA ARG A 230 -1.92 -25.00 6.69
C ARG A 230 -2.76 -23.89 7.26
N GLN A 231 -2.56 -23.57 8.54
CA GLN A 231 -3.22 -22.43 9.16
C GLN A 231 -2.35 -21.18 8.98
N GLU A 232 -2.92 -20.13 8.41
CA GLU A 232 -2.35 -18.78 8.45
C GLU A 232 -3.05 -17.98 9.54
N CYS A 233 -2.26 -17.36 10.42
CA CYS A 233 -2.81 -16.38 11.33
C CYS A 233 -2.99 -15.05 10.62
N PHE A 234 -4.06 -14.35 10.96
CA PHE A 234 -4.23 -12.96 10.56
C PHE A 234 -3.44 -11.99 11.44
N SER A 235 -3.35 -12.28 12.74
CA SER A 235 -2.70 -11.42 13.74
C SER A 235 -1.25 -11.80 14.06
N CYS A 236 -0.74 -12.94 13.54
CA CYS A 236 0.66 -13.30 13.69
C CYS A 236 1.45 -12.56 12.60
N HIS A 237 1.62 -11.25 12.76
CA HIS A 237 2.52 -10.48 11.89
C HIS A 237 3.93 -11.07 12.00
N GLU A 238 4.34 -11.86 11.02
CA GLU A 238 5.75 -12.14 10.79
C GLU A 238 6.38 -10.83 10.33
N THR A 239 7.21 -10.23 11.19
CA THR A 239 8.15 -9.18 10.81
C THR A 239 9.16 -9.75 9.81
N MET A 240 8.77 -9.88 8.54
CA MET A 240 9.68 -10.23 7.45
C MET A 240 10.25 -8.94 6.86
N GLY A 241 11.38 -8.49 7.40
CA GLY A 241 12.34 -7.67 6.66
C GLY A 241 13.19 -8.60 5.80
N ASN A 242 13.17 -8.41 4.48
CA ASN A 242 14.26 -8.78 3.57
C ASN A 242 13.82 -8.54 2.12
N ARG A 243 14.39 -7.51 1.48
CA ARG A 243 14.86 -7.58 0.08
C ARG A 243 16.08 -6.68 -0.10
N SER A 244 17.20 -7.28 -0.50
CA SER A 244 18.33 -6.56 -1.09
C SER A 244 17.94 -6.04 -2.47
N PHE A 245 18.29 -4.79 -2.79
CA PHE A 245 18.15 -4.23 -4.13
C PHE A 245 19.51 -4.17 -4.85
N PRO A 246 19.52 -4.29 -6.20
CA PRO A 246 20.72 -4.26 -7.02
C PRO A 246 21.33 -2.85 -7.16
N GLU A 247 22.64 -2.84 -7.40
CA GLU A 247 23.53 -1.67 -7.46
C GLU A 247 23.29 -0.77 -8.71
N ASP A 248 23.47 0.54 -8.46
CA ASP A 248 23.71 1.68 -9.36
C ASP A 248 22.54 2.40 -10.08
N PRO A 249 21.93 3.43 -9.43
CA PRO A 249 21.26 4.52 -10.10
C PRO A 249 22.25 5.59 -10.61
N LEU A 250 22.19 5.87 -11.91
CA LEU A 250 22.86 7.01 -12.55
C LEU A 250 21.98 8.27 -12.48
N LEU A 251 22.42 9.30 -11.74
CA LEU A 251 21.75 10.61 -11.56
C LEU A 251 22.55 11.77 -12.22
N PRO A 252 21.93 12.70 -12.99
CA PRO A 252 22.48 14.03 -13.35
C PRO A 252 21.54 15.19 -12.91
N GLU A 253 21.80 16.51 -12.98
CA GLU A 253 22.96 17.34 -13.37
C GLU A 253 23.16 18.52 -12.35
N ILE A 254 22.29 18.64 -11.33
CA ILE A 254 22.40 19.64 -10.23
C ILE A 254 23.17 19.04 -9.04
N PHE A 255 23.21 17.71 -9.00
CA PHE A 255 23.94 16.91 -8.04
C PHE A 255 24.84 15.95 -8.83
N GLU A 256 26.14 15.97 -8.57
CA GLU A 256 27.03 14.89 -9.00
C GLU A 256 26.87 13.74 -8.03
N VAL A 257 26.35 12.63 -8.50
CA VAL A 257 26.18 11.44 -7.67
C VAL A 257 27.24 10.44 -8.06
N SER A 258 27.99 10.00 -7.07
CA SER A 258 29.05 9.01 -7.25
C SER A 258 28.92 7.91 -6.20
N TYR A 259 29.37 6.72 -6.56
CA TYR A 259 29.55 5.64 -5.61
C TYR A 259 30.99 5.67 -5.11
N LYS A 260 31.16 5.91 -3.80
CA LYS A 260 32.46 5.88 -3.14
C LYS A 260 32.44 4.75 -2.13
N SER A 261 33.24 3.71 -2.39
CA SER A 261 33.31 2.53 -1.52
C SER A 261 31.95 1.82 -1.31
N ASN A 262 31.18 1.61 -2.39
CA ASN A 262 29.83 1.02 -2.38
C ASN A 262 28.79 1.80 -1.55
N ARG A 263 29.01 3.09 -1.30
CA ARG A 263 28.03 4.00 -0.71
C ARG A 263 27.67 5.10 -1.69
N LEU A 264 26.38 5.41 -1.76
CA LEU A 264 25.87 6.56 -2.50
C LEU A 264 26.45 7.83 -1.88
N SER A 265 27.07 8.68 -2.69
CA SER A 265 27.55 10.02 -2.32
C SER A 265 26.91 11.04 -3.25
N VAL A 266 26.34 12.09 -2.67
CA VAL A 266 25.63 13.15 -3.38
C VAL A 266 26.40 14.46 -3.21
N VAL A 267 26.99 14.97 -4.30
CA VAL A 267 27.71 16.25 -4.32
C VAL A 267 26.84 17.32 -4.95
N TYR A 268 26.74 18.52 -4.38
CA TYR A 268 26.06 19.67 -4.99
C TYR A 268 26.79 20.98 -4.77
N LYS A 269 26.48 22.00 -5.56
CA LYS A 269 26.98 23.37 -5.35
C LYS A 269 25.99 24.17 -4.53
N ASN A 270 26.43 24.68 -3.38
CA ASN A 270 25.64 25.55 -2.50
C ASN A 270 25.44 26.95 -3.13
N LYS A 271 24.67 27.87 -2.51
CA LYS A 271 24.45 29.23 -3.07
C LYS A 271 25.74 30.06 -3.25
N GLU A 272 26.84 29.70 -2.58
CA GLU A 272 28.15 30.34 -2.73
C GLU A 272 28.99 29.70 -3.85
N GLY A 273 28.48 28.67 -4.54
CA GLY A 273 29.18 27.92 -5.57
C GLY A 273 30.15 26.86 -5.05
N LYS A 274 30.20 26.62 -3.72
CA LYS A 274 31.04 25.61 -3.08
C LYS A 274 30.42 24.22 -3.22
N GLU A 275 31.23 23.24 -3.58
CA GLU A 275 30.83 21.84 -3.60
C GLU A 275 30.69 21.28 -2.18
N ILE A 276 29.53 20.68 -1.92
CA ILE A 276 29.16 20.03 -0.67
C ILE A 276 28.91 18.55 -1.00
N GLU A 277 29.73 17.66 -0.44
CA GLU A 277 29.53 16.22 -0.50
C GLU A 277 28.66 15.78 0.69
N VAL A 278 27.58 15.07 0.41
CA VAL A 278 26.70 14.47 1.41
C VAL A 278 26.64 12.98 1.19
N ASN A 279 27.09 12.25 2.20
CA ASN A 279 26.93 10.81 2.27
C ASN A 279 25.56 10.54 2.90
N PRO A 280 24.54 10.11 2.14
CA PRO A 280 23.31 9.58 2.73
C PRO A 280 23.66 8.56 3.80
N TYR A 281 23.23 8.85 5.02
CA TYR A 281 23.14 7.83 6.04
C TYR A 281 22.00 6.89 5.67
N ASP A 282 22.29 5.61 5.82
CA ASP A 282 21.46 4.42 5.60
C ASP A 282 19.98 4.64 5.28
N THR A 283 19.54 3.95 4.22
CA THR A 283 18.14 3.71 3.91
C THR A 283 17.41 3.25 5.18
N PHE A 284 16.56 4.12 5.73
CA PHE A 284 15.72 3.75 6.86
C PHE A 284 14.53 2.94 6.37
N GLU A 285 14.51 1.65 6.69
CA GLU A 285 13.37 0.74 6.52
C GLU A 285 12.26 1.03 7.56
N LYS A 286 12.03 2.30 7.92
CA LYS A 286 11.00 2.68 8.90
C LYS A 286 9.76 3.27 8.20
N GLY A 287 8.80 2.38 7.94
CA GLY A 287 7.38 2.69 8.01
C GLY A 287 6.73 3.37 6.79
N CYS A 288 7.45 3.57 5.68
CA CYS A 288 6.92 4.25 4.50
C CYS A 288 6.74 3.33 3.26
N GLY A 289 6.62 2.01 3.45
CA GLY A 289 6.63 1.07 2.32
C GLY A 289 7.98 1.05 1.59
N TYR A 290 8.02 0.48 0.38
CA TYR A 290 9.21 0.24 -0.46
C TYR A 290 9.91 1.51 -1.00
N LEU A 291 10.00 2.58 -0.21
CA LEU A 291 10.59 3.86 -0.62
C LEU A 291 11.98 4.02 -0.01
N ASP A 292 12.98 4.28 -0.85
CA ASP A 292 14.31 4.65 -0.37
C ASP A 292 14.30 6.10 0.12
N GLY A 293 15.10 6.39 1.14
CA GLY A 293 15.26 7.72 1.71
C GLY A 293 16.70 8.19 1.62
N VAL A 294 16.94 9.42 1.18
CA VAL A 294 18.26 10.05 1.19
C VAL A 294 18.25 11.15 2.25
N THR A 295 19.01 10.97 3.33
CA THR A 295 19.13 11.97 4.40
C THR A 295 20.31 12.89 4.19
N PHE A 296 20.09 14.20 4.39
CA PHE A 296 21.12 15.24 4.35
C PHE A 296 21.12 15.96 5.72
N GLY A 297 21.92 15.48 6.68
CA GLY A 297 21.86 15.98 8.06
C GLY A 297 20.49 15.73 8.71
N LYS A 298 19.72 16.79 9.00
CA LYS A 298 18.33 16.71 9.51
C LYS A 298 17.26 16.68 8.41
N ASN A 299 17.68 16.72 7.15
CA ASN A 299 16.78 16.71 6.00
C ASN A 299 16.60 15.28 5.48
N LEU A 300 15.44 14.96 4.93
CA LEU A 300 15.13 13.65 4.34
C LEU A 300 14.34 13.84 3.04
N ILE A 301 14.70 13.05 2.03
CA ILE A 301 14.03 13.02 0.73
C ILE A 301 13.68 11.58 0.40
N PHE A 302 12.45 11.33 -0.02
CA PHE A 302 12.09 10.02 -0.59
C PHE A 302 12.57 9.93 -2.03
N THR A 303 13.27 8.86 -2.33
CA THR A 303 13.62 8.44 -3.68
C THR A 303 12.96 7.10 -3.94
N ASP A 304 12.12 7.04 -4.95
CA ASP A 304 11.71 5.78 -5.54
C ASP A 304 11.91 5.91 -7.04
N LEU A 305 12.75 5.05 -7.61
CA LEU A 305 13.05 5.02 -9.04
C LEU A 305 11.80 4.76 -9.89
N ASN A 306 10.70 4.31 -9.28
CA ASN A 306 9.40 4.19 -9.91
C ASN A 306 8.68 5.54 -10.08
N TYR A 307 8.85 6.47 -9.15
CA TYR A 307 8.03 7.69 -9.08
C TYR A 307 8.83 8.96 -9.35
N VAL A 308 10.14 8.92 -9.16
CA VAL A 308 11.09 10.00 -9.44
C VAL A 308 11.89 9.61 -10.68
N ARG A 309 12.07 10.54 -11.62
CA ARG A 309 13.03 10.30 -12.71
C ARG A 309 14.36 9.94 -12.06
N PRO A 310 15.14 8.98 -12.60
CA PRO A 310 16.52 8.76 -12.17
C PRO A 310 17.43 9.96 -12.47
N LYS A 311 16.91 11.20 -12.52
CA LYS A 311 17.62 12.43 -12.87
C LYS A 311 17.18 13.66 -12.09
N LYS A 312 16.37 13.56 -11.05
CA LYS A 312 15.96 14.75 -10.28
C LYS A 312 15.64 14.44 -8.83
N LEU A 313 16.53 14.87 -7.93
CA LEU A 313 16.24 14.92 -6.49
C LEU A 313 15.11 15.93 -6.25
N MET A 314 13.99 15.49 -5.67
CA MET A 314 12.86 16.35 -5.35
C MET A 314 13.06 16.94 -3.96
N PHE A 315 13.86 18.01 -3.89
CA PHE A 315 14.08 18.83 -2.70
C PHE A 315 14.24 20.30 -3.09
N PRO A 316 13.68 21.24 -2.32
CA PRO A 316 13.75 22.65 -2.68
C PRO A 316 15.18 23.21 -2.55
N LYS A 317 15.61 23.97 -3.55
CA LYS A 317 16.99 24.50 -3.61
C LYS A 317 17.27 25.48 -2.48
N GLU A 318 16.26 26.21 -2.03
CA GLU A 318 16.34 27.21 -0.98
C GLU A 318 16.81 26.65 0.37
N TYR A 319 16.53 25.36 0.65
CA TYR A 319 16.88 24.67 1.90
C TYR A 319 18.15 23.82 1.81
N LEU A 320 18.88 23.87 0.70
CA LEU A 320 20.14 23.14 0.51
C LEU A 320 21.35 23.83 1.17
N ASP A 321 21.20 25.00 1.75
CA ASP A 321 22.30 25.70 2.44
C ASP A 321 22.16 25.66 3.97
#